data_AF-A0A963SJG4-F1
#
_entry.id   AF-A0A963SJG4-F1
#
_cell.length_a   1.000
_cell.length_b   1.000
_cell.length_c   1.000
_cell.angle_alpha   90.00
_cell.angle_beta   90.00
_cell.angle_gamma   90.00
#
_symmetry.space_group_name_H-M   'P 1'
#
loop_
_entity.id
_entity.type
_entity.pdbx_description
1 polymer ?
#
loop_
_entity_poly.entity_id
_entity_poly.type
_entity_poly.pdbx_seq_one_letter_code
_entity_poly.pdbx_strand_id
1 'polypeptide(L)'
;MTRLCRMSAGLLAMFAASACSAQPSQSESEFAREMIPRLQAAMPGAEMAPDPEEVLTIRIAKWNDFDDAQINLHRIYGYCLNATPTDCETVKQEFVEKIAYRPPPPEAKDLRVIVRDAQYWDYIRETFAEKGGLPFHRQIGDDLYAILAFDSPETIALAQPDQLAEMGLDEDAAWTRATSQTKAVLPQLPDGKSLSRQAVAYENEEYLASLLVDLDSWEIIARNAGPDLFVTAVSDQFVFVGIMGSGPGLDKFRQTVAEDCKASPRCVSPNIYRFRNGRWVIAD
;
A
#
# COMPACT_ATOMS: atom_id res chain seq x y z
N MET A 1 -17.91 -70.92 22.20
CA MET A 1 -16.52 -71.26 21.83
C MET A 1 -15.64 -70.13 22.38
N THR A 2 -14.93 -70.32 23.49
CA THR A 2 -13.47 -70.62 23.55
C THR A 2 -12.62 -69.63 22.75
N ARG A 3 -11.51 -69.03 23.19
CA ARG A 3 -10.74 -68.93 24.46
C ARG A 3 -9.46 -68.12 24.08
N LEU A 4 -8.76 -67.56 25.08
CA LEU A 4 -7.33 -67.16 25.11
C LEU A 4 -6.91 -65.85 24.38
N CYS A 5 -6.27 -64.85 25.00
CA CYS A 5 -5.10 -64.76 25.91
C CYS A 5 -3.76 -64.59 25.16
N ARG A 6 -3.12 -63.41 25.29
CA ARG A 6 -1.66 -63.12 25.41
C ARG A 6 -1.45 -61.59 25.35
N MET A 7 -1.07 -60.94 26.46
CA MET A 7 0.29 -60.72 27.00
C MET A 7 1.13 -59.67 26.26
N SER A 8 1.12 -58.46 26.84
CA SER A 8 2.26 -57.60 27.25
C SER A 8 3.49 -57.40 26.35
N ALA A 9 3.77 -56.13 26.01
CA ALA A 9 5.13 -55.57 25.97
C ALA A 9 5.07 -54.06 26.31
N GLY A 10 5.77 -53.68 27.38
CA GLY A 10 5.73 -52.34 27.98
C GLY A 10 6.37 -51.25 27.14
N LEU A 11 5.70 -50.10 27.08
CA LEU A 11 6.26 -48.83 26.64
C LEU A 11 6.43 -47.95 27.88
N LEU A 12 7.66 -47.80 28.36
CA LEU A 12 8.01 -46.78 29.36
C LEU A 12 7.85 -45.41 28.68
N ALA A 13 6.74 -44.74 28.92
CA ALA A 13 6.54 -43.35 28.55
C ALA A 13 7.40 -42.46 29.47
N MET A 14 8.60 -42.08 29.00
CA MET A 14 9.33 -40.97 29.60
C MET A 14 8.56 -39.69 29.31
N PHE A 15 7.65 -39.32 30.21
CA PHE A 15 7.18 -37.95 30.35
C PHE A 15 8.35 -37.10 30.84
N ALA A 16 9.22 -36.69 29.89
CA ALA A 16 10.07 -35.54 30.11
C ALA A 16 9.12 -34.36 30.35
N ALA A 17 8.95 -33.99 31.61
CA ALA A 17 8.32 -32.74 32.00
C ALA A 17 9.14 -31.63 31.33
N SER A 18 8.72 -31.24 30.13
CA SER A 18 9.17 -30.01 29.51
C SER A 18 8.60 -28.92 30.39
N ALA A 19 9.39 -28.52 31.38
CA ALA A 19 9.13 -27.30 32.11
C ALA A 19 9.07 -26.21 31.04
N CYS A 20 7.86 -25.73 30.77
CA CYS A 20 7.67 -24.49 30.04
C CYS A 20 8.32 -23.41 30.91
N SER A 21 9.63 -23.21 30.71
CA SER A 21 10.32 -22.04 31.22
C SER A 21 9.67 -20.86 30.51
N ALA A 22 8.70 -20.23 31.18
CA ALA A 22 8.19 -18.94 30.78
C ALA A 22 9.41 -18.03 30.66
N GLN A 23 9.74 -17.63 29.44
CA GLN A 23 10.86 -16.74 29.22
C GLN A 23 10.55 -15.44 29.96
N PRO A 24 11.49 -14.90 30.75
CA PRO A 24 11.30 -13.61 31.38
C PRO A 24 11.03 -12.59 30.25
N SER A 25 9.87 -11.95 30.29
CA SER A 25 9.52 -10.91 29.33
C SER A 25 10.50 -9.76 29.52
N GLN A 26 11.29 -9.46 28.50
CA GLN A 26 12.20 -8.31 28.44
C GLN A 26 11.40 -7.03 28.69
N SER A 27 11.92 -6.12 29.52
CA SER A 27 11.29 -4.82 29.74
C SER A 27 11.42 -3.91 28.51
N GLU A 28 10.53 -2.94 28.36
CA GLU A 28 10.57 -1.95 27.26
C GLU A 28 11.92 -1.23 27.17
N SER A 29 12.49 -0.83 28.32
CA SER A 29 13.80 -0.16 28.38
C SER A 29 14.95 -1.08 27.95
N GLU A 30 14.90 -2.36 28.30
CA GLU A 30 15.88 -3.33 27.82
C GLU A 30 15.76 -3.57 26.32
N PHE A 31 14.53 -3.63 25.80
CA PHE A 31 14.27 -3.78 24.37
C PHE A 31 14.79 -2.58 23.57
N ALA A 32 14.47 -1.36 23.99
CA ALA A 32 14.95 -0.14 23.34
C ALA A 32 16.49 -0.05 23.36
N ARG A 33 17.12 -0.37 24.51
CA ARG A 33 18.57 -0.40 24.65
C ARG A 33 19.24 -1.45 23.76
N GLU A 34 18.56 -2.55 23.48
CA GLU A 34 19.01 -3.58 22.55
C GLU A 34 18.89 -3.13 21.09
N MET A 35 17.82 -2.40 20.74
CA MET A 35 17.57 -1.96 19.36
C MET A 35 18.49 -0.83 18.90
N ILE A 36 18.86 0.11 19.78
CA ILE A 36 19.74 1.23 19.45
C ILE A 36 21.06 0.79 18.78
N PRO A 37 21.86 -0.13 19.33
CA PRO A 37 23.12 -0.53 18.69
C PRO A 37 22.91 -1.21 17.34
N ARG A 38 21.79 -1.92 17.13
CA ARG A 38 21.46 -2.50 15.82
C ARG A 38 21.17 -1.41 14.78
N LEU A 39 20.37 -0.42 15.18
CA LEU A 39 20.05 0.75 14.37
C LEU A 39 21.31 1.58 14.06
N GLN A 40 22.17 1.83 15.06
CA GLN A 40 23.44 2.55 14.87
C GLN A 40 24.40 1.81 13.92
N ALA A 41 24.44 0.47 13.98
CA ALA A 41 25.24 -0.33 13.07
C ALA A 41 24.73 -0.24 11.62
N ALA A 42 23.41 -0.23 11.42
CA ALA A 42 22.78 -0.10 10.10
C ALA A 42 22.75 1.35 9.58
N MET A 43 22.88 2.34 10.48
CA MET A 43 22.84 3.76 10.18
C MET A 43 24.10 4.47 10.74
N PRO A 44 25.28 4.25 10.13
CA PRO A 44 26.53 4.84 10.61
C PRO A 44 26.44 6.37 10.68
N GLY A 45 26.88 6.93 11.80
CA GLY A 45 26.88 8.38 12.03
C GLY A 45 25.54 8.95 12.52
N ALA A 46 24.51 8.13 12.71
CA ALA A 46 23.26 8.60 13.30
C ALA A 46 23.42 8.87 14.81
N GLU A 47 22.96 10.04 15.25
CA GLU A 47 22.90 10.41 16.67
C GLU A 47 21.54 9.99 17.25
N MET A 48 21.54 8.92 18.04
CA MET A 48 20.32 8.26 18.54
C MET A 48 20.26 8.22 20.07
N ALA A 49 19.09 8.47 20.62
CA ALA A 49 18.80 8.28 22.04
C ALA A 49 17.34 7.83 22.24
N PRO A 50 17.03 7.06 23.30
CA PRO A 50 15.65 6.85 23.71
C PRO A 50 14.98 8.19 24.01
N ASP A 51 13.71 8.33 23.65
CA ASP A 51 12.88 9.43 24.11
C ASP A 51 12.68 9.29 25.63
N PRO A 52 12.97 10.33 26.44
CA PRO A 52 12.81 10.26 27.90
C PRO A 52 11.36 10.10 28.35
N GLU A 53 10.38 10.48 27.53
CA GLU A 53 8.95 10.41 27.84
C GLU A 53 8.31 9.11 27.32
N GLU A 54 8.89 8.53 26.26
CA GLU A 54 8.35 7.35 25.58
C GLU A 54 9.49 6.37 25.23
N VAL A 55 9.81 5.45 26.15
CA VAL A 55 11.04 4.62 26.06
C VAL A 55 11.14 3.76 24.80
N LEU A 56 10.01 3.41 24.18
CA LEU A 56 9.94 2.68 22.91
C LEU A 56 9.98 3.60 21.68
N THR A 57 10.26 4.87 21.84
CA THR A 57 10.54 5.82 20.77
C THR A 57 12.01 6.18 20.82
N ILE A 58 12.72 6.07 19.69
CA ILE A 58 14.11 6.50 19.54
C ILE A 58 14.11 7.82 18.77
N ARG A 59 14.68 8.87 19.35
CA ARG A 59 14.94 10.13 18.66
C ARG A 59 16.25 10.03 17.89
N ILE A 60 16.22 10.46 16.63
CA ILE A 60 17.39 10.67 15.79
C ILE A 60 17.60 12.18 15.73
N ALA A 61 18.58 12.68 16.47
CA ALA A 61 18.91 14.11 16.45
C ALA A 61 19.52 14.52 15.11
N LYS A 62 20.28 13.61 14.49
CA LYS A 62 20.97 13.85 13.24
C LYS A 62 21.28 12.55 12.51
N TRP A 63 20.89 12.46 11.24
CA TRP A 63 21.35 11.40 10.34
C TRP A 63 21.14 11.77 8.86
N ASN A 64 22.22 12.06 8.14
CA ASN A 64 22.18 12.60 6.76
C ASN A 64 21.27 13.84 6.68
N ASP A 65 20.27 13.83 5.79
CA ASP A 65 19.29 14.91 5.61
C ASP A 65 18.08 14.79 6.56
N PHE A 66 18.13 13.88 7.54
CA PHE A 66 17.10 13.69 8.54
C PHE A 66 17.53 14.33 9.85
N ASP A 67 16.91 15.46 10.16
CA ASP A 67 16.97 16.11 11.46
C ASP A 67 15.68 15.82 12.23
N ASP A 68 15.81 15.60 13.55
CA ASP A 68 14.69 15.38 14.48
C ASP A 68 13.69 14.27 14.07
N ALA A 69 14.19 13.17 13.49
CA ALA A 69 13.37 12.02 13.14
C ALA A 69 13.09 11.12 14.37
N GLN A 70 12.02 10.33 14.31
CA GLN A 70 11.64 9.40 15.38
C GLN A 70 11.41 7.99 14.82
N ILE A 71 11.90 6.98 15.54
CA ILE A 71 11.64 5.56 15.27
C ILE A 71 10.77 5.01 16.39
N ASN A 72 9.58 4.51 16.06
CA ASN A 72 8.66 3.91 17.02
C ASN A 72 8.82 2.38 17.06
N LEU A 73 9.13 1.84 18.24
CA LEU A 73 9.39 0.41 18.49
C LEU A 73 8.18 -0.35 19.03
N HIS A 74 7.05 0.32 19.34
CA HIS A 74 5.91 -0.30 20.04
C HIS A 74 5.38 -1.53 19.32
N ARG A 75 5.29 -1.47 17.98
CA ARG A 75 4.79 -2.59 17.18
C ARG A 75 5.69 -3.81 17.26
N ILE A 76 7.01 -3.61 17.17
CA ILE A 76 7.98 -4.72 17.19
C ILE A 76 8.08 -5.31 18.59
N TYR A 77 8.12 -4.45 19.62
CA TYR A 77 8.08 -4.88 21.01
C TYR A 77 6.81 -5.69 21.31
N GLY A 78 5.63 -5.18 20.95
CA GLY A 78 4.35 -5.86 21.17
C GLY A 78 4.25 -7.23 20.47
N TYR A 79 4.85 -7.36 19.27
CA TYR A 79 4.98 -8.66 18.60
C TYR A 79 5.90 -9.60 19.37
N CYS A 80 7.09 -9.13 19.76
CA CYS A 80 8.10 -9.91 20.46
C CYS A 80 7.65 -10.44 21.83
N LEU A 81 6.67 -9.80 22.49
CA LEU A 81 6.08 -10.30 23.74
C LEU A 81 5.43 -11.69 23.59
N ASN A 82 4.97 -12.04 22.38
CA ASN A 82 4.22 -13.27 22.13
C ASN A 82 4.89 -14.19 21.09
N ALA A 83 5.97 -13.73 20.45
CA ALA A 83 6.68 -14.46 19.42
C ALA A 83 7.70 -15.45 20.02
N THR A 84 8.14 -16.43 19.21
CA THR A 84 9.30 -17.24 19.61
C THR A 84 10.57 -16.37 19.58
N PRO A 85 11.65 -16.76 20.28
CA PRO A 85 12.90 -16.00 20.26
C PRO A 85 13.45 -15.81 18.85
N THR A 86 13.38 -16.85 18.01
CA THR A 86 13.84 -16.80 16.62
C THR A 86 13.01 -15.83 15.78
N ASP A 87 11.68 -15.85 15.93
CA ASP A 87 10.80 -14.94 15.18
C ASP A 87 11.00 -13.49 15.63
N CYS A 88 11.17 -13.26 16.94
CA CYS A 88 11.47 -11.95 17.48
C CYS A 88 12.81 -11.40 16.93
N GLU A 89 13.87 -12.22 16.89
CA GLU A 89 15.15 -11.80 16.32
C GLU A 89 15.06 -11.52 14.81
N THR A 90 14.29 -12.32 14.08
CA THR A 90 14.05 -12.12 12.64
C THR A 90 13.35 -10.79 12.38
N VAL A 91 12.25 -10.51 13.10
CA VAL A 91 11.49 -9.26 12.89
C VAL A 91 12.28 -8.01 13.33
N LYS A 92 13.14 -8.13 14.37
CA LYS A 92 14.05 -7.04 14.77
C LYS A 92 15.02 -6.71 13.63
N GLN A 93 15.59 -7.73 13.00
CA GLN A 93 16.53 -7.55 11.89
C GLN A 93 15.84 -6.94 10.67
N GLU A 94 14.69 -7.48 10.26
CA GLU A 94 13.91 -6.92 9.14
C GLU A 94 13.49 -5.45 9.40
N PHE A 95 13.13 -5.13 10.66
CA PHE A 95 12.81 -3.77 11.04
C PHE A 95 14.01 -2.83 10.88
N VAL A 96 15.19 -3.23 11.37
CA VAL A 96 16.42 -2.45 11.24
C VAL A 96 16.78 -2.24 9.77
N GLU A 97 16.69 -3.29 8.95
CA GLU A 97 16.93 -3.21 7.50
C GLU A 97 15.97 -2.23 6.83
N LYS A 98 14.68 -2.28 7.12
CA LYS A 98 13.67 -1.38 6.54
C LYS A 98 13.85 0.07 6.96
N ILE A 99 14.24 0.33 8.22
CA ILE A 99 14.48 1.69 8.72
C ILE A 99 15.78 2.26 8.14
N ALA A 100 16.82 1.44 8.02
CA ALA A 100 18.09 1.85 7.46
C ALA A 100 18.08 1.94 5.93
N TYR A 101 17.11 1.31 5.27
CA TYR A 101 17.00 1.27 3.81
C TYR A 101 16.96 2.68 3.23
N ARG A 102 17.85 2.90 2.26
CA ARG A 102 17.88 4.12 1.46
C ARG A 102 17.46 3.74 0.04
N PRO A 103 16.27 4.18 -0.41
CA PRO A 103 15.93 3.96 -1.80
C PRO A 103 16.99 4.61 -2.69
N PRO A 104 17.38 3.97 -3.80
CA PRO A 104 18.22 4.62 -4.78
C PRO A 104 17.54 5.91 -5.26
N PRO A 105 18.31 6.90 -5.75
CA PRO A 105 17.72 8.08 -6.36
C PRO A 105 16.70 7.67 -7.42
N PRO A 106 15.53 8.34 -7.48
CA PRO A 106 14.52 8.01 -8.47
C PRO A 106 15.08 8.17 -9.88
N GLU A 107 14.66 7.29 -10.78
CA GLU A 107 15.04 7.38 -12.20
C GLU A 107 13.82 7.63 -13.08
N ALA A 108 14.01 8.31 -14.20
CA ALA A 108 12.92 8.59 -15.14
C ALA A 108 12.24 7.34 -15.74
N LYS A 109 12.86 6.15 -15.63
CA LYS A 109 12.26 4.85 -16.03
C LYS A 109 11.28 4.28 -14.99
N ASP A 110 11.31 4.83 -13.78
CA ASP A 110 10.48 4.41 -12.66
C ASP A 110 9.23 5.30 -12.55
N LEU A 111 9.06 6.27 -13.44
CA LEU A 111 7.93 7.18 -13.41
C LEU A 111 6.62 6.47 -13.79
N ARG A 112 5.59 6.59 -12.96
CA ARG A 112 4.26 6.02 -13.13
C ARG A 112 3.19 7.06 -12.85
N VAL A 113 1.99 6.81 -13.39
CA VAL A 113 0.76 7.47 -12.95
C VAL A 113 0.05 6.55 -11.96
N ILE A 114 -0.30 7.08 -10.79
CA ILE A 114 -1.18 6.43 -9.82
C ILE A 114 -2.51 7.17 -9.73
N VAL A 115 -3.58 6.47 -9.36
CA VAL A 115 -4.90 7.06 -9.10
C VAL A 115 -5.26 6.90 -7.63
N ARG A 116 -5.77 7.98 -7.02
CA ARG A 116 -6.17 8.08 -5.61
C ARG A 116 -7.40 8.98 -5.46
N ASP A 117 -8.14 8.79 -4.38
CA ASP A 117 -9.30 9.61 -4.06
C ASP A 117 -8.94 11.00 -3.48
N ALA A 118 -9.97 11.78 -3.19
CA ALA A 118 -9.86 13.11 -2.62
C ALA A 118 -9.28 13.11 -1.20
N GLN A 119 -9.57 12.07 -0.40
CA GLN A 119 -9.03 11.98 0.96
C GLN A 119 -7.51 11.85 0.93
N TYR A 120 -6.98 10.99 0.06
CA TYR A 120 -5.53 10.86 -0.11
C TYR A 120 -4.92 12.14 -0.68
N TRP A 121 -5.61 12.81 -1.60
CA TRP A 121 -5.17 14.09 -2.15
C TRP A 121 -5.10 15.20 -1.07
N ASP A 122 -6.11 15.27 -0.20
CA ASP A 122 -6.11 16.21 0.93
C ASP A 122 -4.96 15.93 1.90
N TYR A 123 -4.67 14.66 2.19
CA TYR A 123 -3.49 14.28 2.96
C TYR A 123 -2.18 14.76 2.31
N ILE A 124 -2.03 14.61 0.98
CA ILE A 124 -0.85 15.13 0.26
C ILE A 124 -0.76 16.64 0.43
N ARG A 125 -1.87 17.36 0.24
CA ARG A 125 -1.90 18.81 0.35
C ARG A 125 -1.47 19.28 1.74
N GLU A 126 -1.99 18.66 2.79
CA GLU A 126 -1.65 18.99 4.17
C GLU A 126 -0.19 18.66 4.51
N THR A 127 0.35 17.56 3.95
CA THR A 127 1.69 17.09 4.28
C THR A 127 2.81 17.81 3.49
N PHE A 128 2.56 18.16 2.23
CA PHE A 128 3.60 18.59 1.29
C PHE A 128 3.50 20.05 0.85
N ALA A 129 2.38 20.75 1.08
CA ALA A 129 2.23 22.14 0.64
C ALA A 129 3.35 23.07 1.16
N GLU A 130 3.91 22.77 2.33
CA GLU A 130 4.97 23.58 2.95
C GLU A 130 6.40 23.07 2.65
N LYS A 131 6.56 21.89 2.01
CA LYS A 131 7.83 21.13 1.96
C LYS A 131 8.48 21.01 0.57
N GLY A 132 8.19 21.92 -0.36
CA GLY A 132 8.78 21.89 -1.71
C GLY A 132 7.76 21.84 -2.85
N GLY A 133 6.47 21.85 -2.52
CA GLY A 133 5.38 21.92 -3.47
C GLY A 133 4.55 20.66 -3.51
N LEU A 134 3.49 20.70 -4.32
CA LEU A 134 2.63 19.54 -4.56
C LEU A 134 3.18 18.75 -5.76
N PRO A 135 3.07 17.42 -5.75
CA PRO A 135 3.38 16.64 -6.95
C PRO A 135 2.45 17.05 -8.10
N PHE A 136 2.90 16.86 -9.34
CA PHE A 136 2.04 17.06 -10.50
C PHE A 136 0.84 16.10 -10.43
N HIS A 137 -0.35 16.66 -10.60
CA HIS A 137 -1.61 15.96 -10.43
C HIS A 137 -2.65 16.49 -11.42
N ARG A 138 -3.63 15.64 -11.74
CA ARG A 138 -4.79 15.98 -12.58
C ARG A 138 -6.04 15.40 -11.95
N GLN A 139 -7.06 16.22 -11.75
CA GLN A 139 -8.37 15.72 -11.36
C GLN A 139 -9.03 15.04 -12.56
N ILE A 140 -9.36 13.76 -12.44
CA ILE A 140 -9.95 12.94 -13.52
C ILE A 140 -11.43 12.60 -13.26
N GLY A 141 -11.95 12.99 -12.10
CA GLY A 141 -13.34 12.78 -11.72
C GLY A 141 -13.82 13.68 -10.59
N ASP A 142 -15.00 13.38 -10.04
CA ASP A 142 -15.56 14.10 -8.89
C ASP A 142 -14.59 14.13 -7.71
N ASP A 143 -14.01 12.99 -7.36
CA ASP A 143 -13.07 12.81 -6.25
C ASP A 143 -11.82 12.02 -6.63
N LEU A 144 -11.58 11.74 -7.92
CA LEU A 144 -10.41 10.99 -8.37
C LEU A 144 -9.31 11.90 -8.91
N TYR A 145 -8.09 11.63 -8.48
CA TYR A 145 -6.87 12.32 -8.89
C TYR A 145 -5.86 11.35 -9.48
N ALA A 146 -5.35 11.67 -10.66
CA ALA A 146 -4.15 11.08 -11.22
C ALA A 146 -2.95 11.84 -10.68
N ILE A 147 -1.91 11.14 -10.21
CA ILE A 147 -0.74 11.73 -9.56
C ILE A 147 0.52 11.03 -10.10
N LEU A 148 1.59 11.79 -10.33
CA LEU A 148 2.88 11.22 -10.72
C LEU A 148 3.63 10.63 -9.52
N ALA A 149 4.22 9.45 -9.70
CA ALA A 149 5.00 8.76 -8.68
C ALA A 149 6.22 8.06 -9.31
N PHE A 150 7.28 7.89 -8.54
CA PHE A 150 8.39 6.99 -8.82
C PHE A 150 8.13 5.65 -8.16
N ASP A 151 8.12 4.59 -8.96
CA ASP A 151 7.96 3.21 -8.56
C ASP A 151 9.31 2.48 -8.62
N SER A 152 9.98 2.46 -7.49
CA SER A 152 11.21 1.69 -7.31
C SER A 152 10.88 0.30 -6.75
N PRO A 153 11.77 -0.71 -6.92
CA PRO A 153 11.51 -2.07 -6.43
C PRO A 153 11.07 -2.19 -4.97
N GLU A 154 11.47 -1.24 -4.12
CA GLU A 154 11.22 -1.28 -2.68
C GLU A 154 10.17 -0.26 -2.22
N THR A 155 9.88 0.78 -3.02
CA THR A 155 8.96 1.84 -2.59
C THR A 155 8.39 2.66 -3.74
N ILE A 156 7.16 3.15 -3.51
CA ILE A 156 6.50 4.14 -4.34
C ILE A 156 6.60 5.49 -3.64
N ALA A 157 7.24 6.46 -4.29
CA ALA A 157 7.37 7.83 -3.82
C ALA A 157 6.65 8.80 -4.77
N LEU A 158 6.01 9.85 -4.24
CA LEU A 158 5.41 10.88 -5.08
C LEU A 158 6.50 11.64 -5.85
N ALA A 159 6.31 11.85 -7.14
CA ALA A 159 7.29 12.54 -7.98
C ALA A 159 7.17 14.05 -7.78
N GLN A 160 8.15 14.64 -7.09
CA GLN A 160 8.15 16.07 -6.81
C GLN A 160 8.65 16.89 -8.01
N PRO A 161 8.16 18.13 -8.20
CA PRO A 161 8.54 18.95 -9.36
C PRO A 161 10.05 19.23 -9.48
N ASP A 162 10.75 19.41 -8.36
CA ASP A 162 12.20 19.61 -8.31
C ASP A 162 12.98 18.37 -8.79
N GLN A 163 12.59 17.18 -8.32
CA GLN A 163 13.17 15.91 -8.76
C GLN A 163 12.98 15.70 -10.27
N LEU A 164 11.80 16.03 -10.80
CA LEU A 164 11.53 15.95 -12.23
C LEU A 164 12.36 16.97 -13.03
N ALA A 165 12.52 18.19 -12.51
CA ALA A 165 13.34 19.22 -13.12
C ALA A 165 14.84 18.84 -13.16
N GLU A 166 15.36 18.20 -12.10
CA GLU A 166 16.73 17.66 -12.07
C GLU A 166 16.95 16.58 -13.14
N MET A 167 15.91 15.83 -13.49
CA MET A 167 15.93 14.87 -14.60
C MET A 167 15.74 15.51 -15.98
N GLY A 168 15.58 16.83 -16.05
CA GLY A 168 15.29 17.56 -17.28
C GLY A 168 13.88 17.30 -17.83
N LEU A 169 12.92 16.96 -16.96
CA LEU A 169 11.52 16.75 -17.30
C LEU A 169 10.69 17.93 -16.80
N ASP A 170 10.01 18.61 -17.73
CA ASP A 170 8.89 19.48 -17.36
C ASP A 170 7.62 18.66 -17.10
N GLU A 171 6.54 19.32 -16.70
CA GLU A 171 5.27 18.65 -16.37
C GLU A 171 4.72 17.82 -17.53
N ASP A 172 4.69 18.36 -18.75
CA ASP A 172 4.12 17.68 -19.91
C ASP A 172 4.97 16.47 -20.35
N ALA A 173 6.30 16.60 -20.34
CA ALA A 173 7.20 15.50 -20.62
C ALA A 173 7.09 14.41 -19.55
N ALA A 174 6.98 14.79 -18.27
CA ALA A 174 6.79 13.86 -17.17
C ALA A 174 5.47 13.08 -17.30
N TRP A 175 4.35 13.76 -17.56
CA TRP A 175 3.05 13.12 -17.81
C TRP A 175 3.08 12.18 -19.00
N THR A 176 3.61 12.64 -20.14
CA THR A 176 3.71 11.82 -21.35
C THR A 176 4.49 10.53 -21.08
N ARG A 177 5.63 10.66 -20.40
CA ARG A 177 6.49 9.54 -20.03
C ARG A 177 5.81 8.59 -19.05
N ALA A 178 5.26 9.12 -17.96
CA ALA A 178 4.58 8.35 -16.93
C ALA A 178 3.39 7.57 -17.51
N THR A 179 2.53 8.24 -18.27
CA THR A 179 1.36 7.62 -18.91
C THR A 179 1.79 6.52 -19.88
N SER A 180 2.83 6.75 -20.69
CA SER A 180 3.34 5.72 -21.61
C SER A 180 3.88 4.50 -20.85
N GLN A 181 4.63 4.69 -19.77
CA GLN A 181 5.21 3.60 -18.99
C GLN A 181 4.14 2.81 -18.23
N THR A 182 3.21 3.50 -17.58
CA THR A 182 2.08 2.87 -16.89
C THR A 182 1.20 2.10 -17.88
N LYS A 183 0.86 2.68 -19.04
CA LYS A 183 0.04 2.00 -20.06
C LYS A 183 0.70 0.73 -20.62
N ALA A 184 2.04 0.67 -20.64
CA ALA A 184 2.76 -0.49 -21.16
C ALA A 184 2.66 -1.74 -20.26
N VAL A 185 2.34 -1.57 -18.98
CA VAL A 185 2.19 -2.67 -18.01
C VAL A 185 0.73 -2.97 -17.64
N LEU A 186 -0.20 -2.09 -18.04
CA LEU A 186 -1.62 -2.25 -17.76
C LEU A 186 -2.30 -3.21 -18.76
N PRO A 187 -3.39 -3.87 -18.34
CA PRO A 187 -4.15 -4.72 -19.22
C PRO A 187 -4.96 -3.88 -20.21
N GLN A 188 -5.45 -4.52 -21.27
CA GLN A 188 -6.29 -3.84 -22.23
C GLN A 188 -7.66 -3.49 -21.63
N LEU A 189 -8.12 -2.26 -21.90
CA LEU A 189 -9.47 -1.84 -21.59
C LEU A 189 -10.51 -2.68 -22.35
N PRO A 190 -11.72 -2.86 -21.78
CA PRO A 190 -12.71 -3.74 -22.37
C PRO A 190 -13.37 -3.07 -23.58
N ASP A 191 -13.96 -3.86 -24.48
CA ASP A 191 -14.87 -3.32 -25.50
C ASP A 191 -16.21 -2.98 -24.83
N GLY A 192 -16.66 -1.73 -24.95
CA GLY A 192 -17.96 -1.31 -24.41
C GLY A 192 -19.14 -2.17 -24.91
N LYS A 193 -19.07 -2.73 -26.12
CA LYS A 193 -20.12 -3.63 -26.64
C LYS A 193 -20.14 -4.99 -25.97
N SER A 194 -19.01 -5.48 -25.43
CA SER A 194 -18.97 -6.77 -24.74
C SER A 194 -19.52 -6.71 -23.32
N LEU A 195 -19.51 -5.53 -22.69
CA LEU A 195 -19.97 -5.33 -21.31
C LEU A 195 -21.46 -5.64 -21.11
N SER A 196 -22.28 -5.57 -22.16
CA SER A 196 -23.68 -6.01 -22.13
C SER A 196 -23.86 -7.52 -21.90
N ARG A 197 -22.82 -8.31 -22.17
CA ARG A 197 -22.84 -9.77 -22.02
C ARG A 197 -22.07 -10.22 -20.77
N GLN A 198 -21.03 -9.49 -20.40
CA GLN A 198 -20.11 -9.91 -19.34
C GLN A 198 -19.42 -8.70 -18.72
N ALA A 199 -19.48 -8.60 -17.39
CA ALA A 199 -18.66 -7.67 -16.62
C ALA A 199 -17.19 -8.14 -16.58
N VAL A 200 -16.26 -7.21 -16.43
CA VAL A 200 -14.82 -7.48 -16.42
C VAL A 200 -14.26 -7.13 -15.05
N ALA A 201 -13.54 -8.08 -14.46
CA ALA A 201 -12.71 -7.86 -13.28
C ALA A 201 -11.24 -7.90 -13.70
N TYR A 202 -10.51 -6.86 -13.36
CA TYR A 202 -9.05 -6.82 -13.45
C TYR A 202 -8.49 -7.10 -12.07
N GLU A 203 -7.60 -8.09 -11.96
CA GLU A 203 -7.10 -8.59 -10.69
C GLU A 203 -5.61 -8.93 -10.82
N ASN A 204 -4.88 -8.86 -9.70
CA ASN A 204 -3.49 -9.33 -9.58
C ASN A 204 -2.47 -8.61 -10.46
N GLU A 205 -2.78 -7.40 -10.90
CA GLU A 205 -1.85 -6.50 -11.59
C GLU A 205 -1.67 -5.23 -10.77
N GLU A 206 -0.49 -4.61 -10.83
CA GLU A 206 -0.25 -3.33 -10.16
C GLU A 206 -0.84 -2.17 -10.98
N TYR A 207 -1.16 -1.08 -10.31
CA TYR A 207 -1.65 0.16 -10.93
C TYR A 207 -3.00 0.05 -11.63
N LEU A 208 -3.83 -0.96 -11.35
CA LEU A 208 -5.09 -1.16 -12.08
C LEU A 208 -6.01 0.07 -12.03
N ALA A 209 -6.04 0.82 -10.93
CA ALA A 209 -6.78 2.08 -10.84
C ALA A 209 -6.34 3.11 -11.90
N SER A 210 -5.10 3.05 -12.40
CA SER A 210 -4.60 3.92 -13.45
C SER A 210 -5.18 3.62 -14.84
N LEU A 211 -5.93 2.53 -15.01
CA LEU A 211 -6.81 2.34 -16.17
C LEU A 211 -7.78 3.52 -16.34
N LEU A 212 -8.19 4.17 -15.25
CA LEU A 212 -9.16 5.27 -15.28
C LEU A 212 -8.59 6.58 -15.86
N VAL A 213 -7.28 6.66 -16.12
CA VAL A 213 -6.62 7.86 -16.64
C VAL A 213 -6.80 8.03 -18.15
N ASP A 214 -7.07 6.95 -18.89
CA ASP A 214 -7.27 6.99 -20.35
C ASP A 214 -8.71 7.47 -20.70
N LEU A 215 -9.00 8.74 -20.40
CA LEU A 215 -10.34 9.34 -20.48
C LEU A 215 -10.93 9.24 -21.90
N ASP A 216 -10.11 9.39 -22.93
CA ASP A 216 -10.54 9.30 -24.34
C ASP A 216 -11.02 7.88 -24.68
N SER A 217 -10.28 6.85 -24.23
CA SER A 217 -10.70 5.46 -24.43
C SER A 217 -11.98 5.16 -23.65
N TRP A 218 -12.09 5.65 -22.42
CA TRP A 218 -13.30 5.50 -21.62
C TRP A 218 -14.51 6.21 -22.20
N GLU A 219 -14.33 7.35 -22.88
CA GLU A 219 -15.40 8.02 -23.60
C GLU A 219 -15.97 7.12 -24.71
N ILE A 220 -15.10 6.46 -25.48
CA ILE A 220 -15.50 5.50 -26.52
C ILE A 220 -16.24 4.31 -25.90
N ILE A 221 -15.71 3.76 -24.81
CA ILE A 221 -16.30 2.61 -24.11
C ILE A 221 -17.68 2.97 -23.58
N ALA A 222 -17.82 4.12 -22.91
CA ALA A 222 -19.08 4.61 -22.36
C ALA A 222 -20.15 4.84 -23.43
N ARG A 223 -19.78 5.42 -24.59
CA ARG A 223 -20.70 5.56 -25.73
C ARG A 223 -21.24 4.21 -26.22
N ASN A 224 -20.42 3.17 -26.19
CA ASN A 224 -20.80 1.84 -26.66
C ASN A 224 -21.54 1.01 -25.61
N ALA A 225 -21.19 1.14 -24.32
CA ALA A 225 -21.80 0.41 -23.21
C ALA A 225 -23.14 1.03 -22.78
N GLY A 226 -23.33 2.33 -22.99
CA GLY A 226 -24.51 3.07 -22.57
C GLY A 226 -24.35 3.74 -21.20
N PRO A 227 -25.39 4.46 -20.74
CA PRO A 227 -25.30 5.26 -19.51
C PRO A 227 -25.08 4.39 -18.26
N ASP A 228 -25.44 3.12 -18.30
CA ASP A 228 -25.33 2.22 -17.16
C ASP A 228 -23.96 1.59 -16.94
N LEU A 229 -22.97 1.96 -17.77
CA LEU A 229 -21.56 1.68 -17.46
C LEU A 229 -21.20 2.21 -16.07
N PHE A 230 -20.61 1.35 -15.27
CA PHE A 230 -19.94 1.73 -14.03
C PHE A 230 -18.54 1.12 -13.92
N VAL A 231 -17.70 1.76 -13.10
CA VAL A 231 -16.37 1.30 -12.71
C VAL A 231 -16.19 1.43 -11.20
N THR A 232 -15.51 0.48 -10.58
CA THR A 232 -15.01 0.59 -9.21
C THR A 232 -13.50 0.38 -9.20
N ALA A 233 -12.80 1.10 -8.33
CA ALA A 233 -11.35 0.98 -8.14
C ALA A 233 -11.09 0.91 -6.63
N VAL A 234 -11.33 -0.26 -6.05
CA VAL A 234 -11.28 -0.46 -4.59
C VAL A 234 -9.83 -0.49 -4.11
N SER A 235 -8.91 -1.05 -4.91
CA SER A 235 -7.47 -1.06 -4.62
C SER A 235 -6.67 -0.77 -5.89
N ASP A 236 -5.35 -0.64 -5.73
CA ASP A 236 -4.41 -0.58 -6.83
C ASP A 236 -4.27 -1.89 -7.62
N GLN A 237 -4.89 -2.98 -7.13
CA GLN A 237 -4.84 -4.32 -7.74
C GLN A 237 -6.22 -4.90 -8.06
N PHE A 238 -7.29 -4.11 -7.96
CA PHE A 238 -8.64 -4.54 -8.28
C PHE A 238 -9.47 -3.42 -8.89
N VAL A 239 -9.89 -3.63 -10.14
CA VAL A 239 -10.84 -2.78 -10.85
C VAL A 239 -11.96 -3.62 -11.43
N PHE A 240 -13.21 -3.22 -11.18
CA PHE A 240 -14.38 -3.91 -11.71
C PHE A 240 -15.16 -2.98 -12.63
N VAL A 241 -15.53 -3.49 -13.81
CA VAL A 241 -16.22 -2.76 -14.88
C VAL A 241 -17.46 -3.53 -15.27
N GLY A 242 -18.62 -2.88 -15.25
CA GLY A 242 -19.88 -3.54 -15.57
C GLY A 242 -20.96 -2.58 -16.04
N ILE A 243 -22.15 -3.13 -16.25
CA ILE A 243 -23.36 -2.35 -16.55
C ILE A 243 -24.37 -2.61 -15.44
N MET A 244 -24.82 -1.54 -14.78
CA MET A 244 -25.83 -1.59 -13.73
C MET A 244 -26.63 -0.29 -13.72
N GLY A 245 -27.94 -0.40 -13.88
CA GLY A 245 -28.86 0.72 -13.74
C GLY A 245 -28.93 1.23 -12.31
N SER A 246 -29.31 2.50 -12.14
CA SER A 246 -29.58 3.06 -10.79
C SER A 246 -30.76 2.35 -10.13
N GLY A 247 -30.76 2.34 -8.80
CA GLY A 247 -31.80 1.75 -7.97
C GLY A 247 -31.25 0.82 -6.88
N PRO A 248 -32.11 0.02 -6.23
CA PRO A 248 -31.74 -0.72 -5.02
C PRO A 248 -30.60 -1.73 -5.20
N GLY A 249 -30.35 -2.20 -6.41
CA GLY A 249 -29.20 -3.07 -6.73
C GLY A 249 -27.88 -2.31 -6.63
N LEU A 250 -27.81 -1.12 -7.23
CA LEU A 250 -26.65 -0.24 -7.18
C LEU A 250 -26.38 0.24 -5.75
N ASP A 251 -27.42 0.56 -4.99
CA ASP A 251 -27.29 0.98 -3.58
C ASP A 251 -26.65 -0.10 -2.70
N LYS A 252 -27.08 -1.36 -2.87
CA LYS A 252 -26.47 -2.50 -2.18
C LYS A 252 -25.03 -2.70 -2.62
N PHE A 253 -24.78 -2.61 -3.92
CA PHE A 253 -23.43 -2.79 -4.44
C PHE A 253 -22.48 -1.68 -3.94
N ARG A 254 -22.96 -0.44 -3.80
CA ARG A 254 -22.19 0.66 -3.19
C ARG A 254 -21.75 0.35 -1.77
N GLN A 255 -22.63 -0.26 -0.97
CA GLN A 255 -22.28 -0.69 0.39
C GLN A 255 -21.17 -1.74 0.37
N THR A 256 -21.26 -2.74 -0.53
CA THR A 256 -20.21 -3.75 -0.70
C THR A 256 -18.87 -3.11 -1.10
N VAL A 257 -18.86 -2.20 -2.07
CA VAL A 257 -17.64 -1.49 -2.51
C VAL A 257 -17.00 -0.70 -1.37
N ALA A 258 -17.81 -0.01 -0.56
CA ALA A 258 -17.32 0.74 0.60
C ALA A 258 -16.77 -0.19 1.71
N GLU A 259 -17.42 -1.33 1.95
CA GLU A 259 -16.95 -2.36 2.89
C GLU A 259 -15.64 -3.00 2.43
N ASP A 260 -15.52 -3.34 1.15
CA ASP A 260 -14.30 -3.89 0.55
C ASP A 260 -13.15 -2.89 0.62
N CYS A 261 -13.42 -1.61 0.32
CA CYS A 261 -12.45 -0.52 0.48
C CYS A 261 -11.98 -0.41 1.93
N LYS A 262 -12.89 -0.42 2.90
CA LYS A 262 -12.54 -0.34 4.33
C LYS A 262 -11.71 -1.54 4.79
N ALA A 263 -11.93 -2.72 4.22
CA ALA A 263 -11.15 -3.92 4.52
C ALA A 263 -9.79 -3.94 3.81
N SER A 264 -9.60 -3.15 2.75
CA SER A 264 -8.36 -3.07 1.99
C SER A 264 -7.32 -2.18 2.70
N PRO A 265 -6.07 -2.66 2.88
CA PRO A 265 -5.01 -1.87 3.50
C PRO A 265 -4.57 -0.66 2.65
N ARG A 266 -4.87 -0.68 1.35
CA ARG A 266 -4.53 0.37 0.38
C ARG A 266 -5.74 0.68 -0.49
N CYS A 267 -6.83 1.09 0.14
CA CYS A 267 -8.00 1.51 -0.63
C CYS A 267 -7.65 2.69 -1.55
N VAL A 268 -8.12 2.61 -2.80
CA VAL A 268 -8.02 3.71 -3.77
C VAL A 268 -9.24 4.61 -3.70
N SER A 269 -10.45 4.03 -3.71
CA SER A 269 -11.71 4.75 -3.54
C SER A 269 -12.84 3.83 -3.05
N PRO A 270 -13.74 4.32 -2.16
CA PRO A 270 -14.94 3.60 -1.74
C PRO A 270 -16.13 3.77 -2.71
N ASN A 271 -15.96 4.46 -3.83
CA ASN A 271 -17.06 4.88 -4.69
C ASN A 271 -17.24 4.02 -5.95
N ILE A 272 -18.47 4.05 -6.47
CA ILE A 272 -18.82 3.56 -7.81
C ILE A 272 -18.87 4.76 -8.74
N TYR A 273 -18.24 4.64 -9.91
CA TYR A 273 -18.11 5.72 -10.88
C TYR A 273 -18.89 5.44 -12.15
N ARG A 274 -19.49 6.47 -12.73
CA ARG A 274 -20.00 6.50 -14.09
C ARG A 274 -19.13 7.44 -14.93
N PHE A 275 -18.93 7.12 -16.21
CA PHE A 275 -18.23 8.06 -17.10
C PHE A 275 -19.23 9.03 -17.73
N ARG A 276 -19.04 10.33 -17.53
CA ARG A 276 -19.93 11.41 -18.01
C ARG A 276 -19.12 12.63 -18.42
N ASN A 277 -19.44 13.19 -19.59
CA ASN A 277 -18.87 14.46 -20.06
C ASN A 277 -17.33 14.50 -19.96
N GLY A 278 -16.66 13.41 -20.34
CA GLY A 278 -15.19 13.30 -20.33
C GLY A 278 -14.55 13.10 -18.96
N ARG A 279 -15.32 12.80 -17.90
CA ARG A 279 -14.79 12.55 -16.55
C ARG A 279 -15.53 11.45 -15.81
N TRP A 280 -14.93 10.98 -14.72
CA TRP A 280 -15.59 10.09 -13.77
C TRP A 280 -16.49 10.89 -12.83
N VAL A 281 -17.75 10.48 -12.69
CA VAL A 281 -18.69 11.03 -11.71
C VAL A 281 -19.10 9.93 -10.74
N ILE A 282 -19.29 10.26 -9.47
CA ILE A 282 -19.80 9.29 -8.50
C ILE A 282 -21.23 8.95 -8.94
N ALA A 283 -21.50 7.65 -9.08
CA ALA A 283 -22.82 7.17 -9.47
C ALA A 283 -23.87 7.63 -8.46
N ASP A 284 -25.06 7.99 -8.92
CA ASP A 284 -26.27 8.25 -8.14
C ASP A 284 -27.10 6.97 -7.94
#